data_AF-A0A7K8W1R5-F1
#
_entry.id   AF-A0A7K8W1R5-F1
#
_cell.length_a   1.000
_cell.length_b   1.000
_cell.length_c   1.000
_cell.angle_alpha   90.00
_cell.angle_beta   90.00
_cell.angle_gamma   90.00
#
_symmetry.space_group_name_H-M   'P 1'
#
loop_
_entity.id
_entity.type
_entity.pdbx_description
1 polymer ?
#
loop_
_entity_poly.entity_id
_entity_poly.type
_entity_poly.pdbx_seq_one_letter_code
_entity_poly.pdbx_strand_id
1 'polypeptide(L)'
;FPWILRDYVSETLDLSNPAVFRDLSKPIGVANERHARDVKEKYESFEDPTGTVDKFHYGTHYSNAAGVMHYLIRTEPFTTLHIQLQSGRFDCSDRQFHSVPAAWQARMENPVDVKELIPEFFYFPEFLENQNGFDLGCLQLSNEKVGDVVLPRWARSREDFIHQHRKALESEYVSAHLHEWIDLIFGYKQRGPAAVEALNVFYYCTYEGAVDLDAIADETQRKALEGIISNFGQTPCQL
;
A
#
# COMPACT_ATOMS: atom_id res chain seq x y z
N PHE A 1 7.67 0.25 3.16
CA PHE A 1 8.72 -0.17 2.21
C PHE A 1 8.16 -0.08 0.80
N PRO A 2 8.95 0.26 -0.22
CA PRO A 2 8.43 0.37 -1.58
C PRO A 2 8.07 -0.99 -2.17
N TRP A 3 7.07 -1.03 -3.05
CA TRP A 3 7.05 -2.02 -4.13
C TRP A 3 8.33 -1.87 -4.96
N ILE A 4 9.12 -2.94 -5.09
CA ILE A 4 10.36 -2.93 -5.88
C ILE A 4 10.15 -3.52 -7.26
N LEU A 5 9.50 -4.68 -7.33
CA LEU A 5 9.26 -5.40 -8.57
C LEU A 5 7.90 -5.00 -9.16
N ARG A 6 7.79 -5.12 -10.48
CA ARG A 6 6.54 -4.97 -11.24
C ARG A 6 6.21 -6.19 -12.11
N ASP A 7 7.11 -7.16 -12.17
CA ASP A 7 6.89 -8.42 -12.88
C ASP A 7 6.54 -9.54 -11.91
N TYR A 8 5.24 -9.87 -11.88
CA TYR A 8 4.68 -10.94 -11.07
C TYR A 8 4.03 -12.03 -11.92
N VAL A 9 4.25 -12.04 -13.24
CA VAL A 9 3.57 -12.94 -14.18
C VAL A 9 4.52 -13.79 -15.00
N SER A 10 5.77 -13.34 -15.22
CA SER A 10 6.77 -14.10 -15.97
C SER A 10 7.18 -15.39 -15.27
N GLU A 11 7.57 -16.39 -16.05
CA GLU A 11 8.10 -17.67 -15.56
C GLU A 11 9.47 -17.51 -14.89
N THR A 12 10.22 -16.48 -15.26
CA THR A 12 11.55 -16.18 -14.71
C THR A 12 11.65 -14.71 -14.34
N LEU A 13 12.43 -14.42 -13.30
CA LEU A 13 12.73 -13.07 -12.86
C LEU A 13 14.20 -12.75 -13.17
N ASP A 14 14.43 -11.82 -14.11
CA ASP A 14 15.75 -11.32 -14.45
C ASP A 14 16.00 -9.95 -13.82
N LEU A 15 16.73 -9.94 -12.70
CA LEU A 15 17.08 -8.71 -11.98
C LEU A 15 18.12 -7.85 -12.71
N SER A 16 18.69 -8.32 -13.83
CA SER A 16 19.53 -7.48 -14.70
C SER A 16 18.72 -6.64 -15.68
N ASN A 17 17.42 -6.95 -15.86
CA ASN A 17 16.52 -6.23 -16.75
C ASN A 17 15.83 -5.09 -15.99
N PRO A 18 16.10 -3.81 -16.30
CA PRO A 18 15.46 -2.67 -15.63
C PRO A 18 13.92 -2.69 -15.70
N ALA A 19 13.34 -3.34 -16.72
CA ALA A 19 11.89 -3.39 -16.90
C ALA A 19 11.15 -4.19 -15.82
N VAL A 20 11.83 -5.03 -15.03
CA VAL A 20 11.20 -5.78 -13.92
C VAL A 20 11.03 -4.94 -12.67
N PHE A 21 11.66 -3.76 -12.61
CA PHE A 21 11.60 -2.85 -11.47
C PHE A 21 10.51 -1.79 -11.64
N ARG A 22 9.89 -1.41 -10.53
CA ARG A 22 9.04 -0.24 -10.44
C ARG A 22 9.92 1.02 -10.53
N ASP A 23 9.39 2.05 -11.19
CA ASP A 23 9.96 3.40 -11.14
C ASP A 23 9.79 3.96 -9.71
N LEU A 24 10.90 4.08 -8.97
CA LEU A 24 10.93 4.53 -7.58
C LEU A 24 10.77 6.04 -7.43
N SER A 25 10.91 6.81 -8.52
CA SER A 25 10.71 8.26 -8.54
C SER A 25 9.23 8.69 -8.50
N LYS A 26 8.32 7.73 -8.70
CA LYS A 26 6.87 7.94 -8.78
C LYS A 26 6.16 7.31 -7.58
N PRO A 27 5.08 7.92 -7.05
CA PRO A 27 4.23 7.25 -6.07
C PRO A 27 3.48 6.07 -6.71
N ILE A 28 3.15 5.05 -5.91
CA ILE A 28 2.52 3.82 -6.40
C ILE A 28 1.20 4.07 -7.15
N GLY A 29 0.42 5.09 -6.76
CA GLY A 29 -0.83 5.45 -7.42
C GLY A 29 -0.69 5.83 -8.90
N VAL A 30 0.51 6.21 -9.33
CA VAL A 30 0.84 6.55 -10.73
C VAL A 30 2.00 5.70 -11.28
N ALA A 31 2.26 4.54 -10.67
CA ALA A 31 3.18 3.55 -11.24
C ALA A 31 2.68 3.03 -12.60
N ASN A 32 1.36 3.05 -12.83
CA ASN A 32 0.77 3.00 -14.16
C ASN A 32 0.62 4.42 -14.71
N GLU A 33 1.33 4.75 -15.79
CA GLU A 33 1.32 6.10 -16.38
C GLU A 33 -0.07 6.53 -16.87
N ARG A 34 -0.97 5.58 -17.13
CA ARG A 34 -2.36 5.88 -17.50
C ARG A 34 -3.10 6.61 -16.37
N HIS A 35 -2.74 6.33 -15.11
CA HIS A 35 -3.37 6.94 -13.94
C HIS A 35 -2.93 8.38 -13.69
N ALA A 36 -1.76 8.79 -14.18
CA ALA A 36 -1.20 10.11 -13.88
C ALA A 36 -2.14 11.24 -14.33
N ARG A 37 -2.79 11.07 -15.48
CA ARG A 37 -3.78 12.03 -15.97
C ARG A 37 -5.00 12.11 -15.05
N ASP A 38 -5.62 10.98 -14.74
CA ASP A 38 -6.83 10.93 -13.92
C ASP A 38 -6.59 11.46 -12.50
N VAL A 39 -5.44 11.12 -11.91
CA VAL A 39 -5.04 11.59 -10.58
C VAL A 39 -4.83 13.11 -10.59
N LYS A 40 -4.16 13.63 -11.62
CA LYS A 40 -3.94 15.07 -11.79
C LYS A 40 -5.25 15.82 -12.03
N GLU A 41 -6.11 15.34 -12.92
CA GLU A 41 -7.40 15.96 -13.23
C GLU A 41 -8.31 16.01 -11.99
N LYS A 42 -8.34 14.93 -11.18
CA LYS A 42 -9.06 14.93 -9.91
C LYS A 42 -8.54 15.96 -8.92
N TYR A 43 -7.22 16.10 -8.79
CA TYR A 43 -6.61 17.13 -7.95
C TYR A 43 -6.97 18.54 -8.44
N GLU A 44 -6.84 18.79 -9.74
CA GLU A 44 -7.09 20.11 -10.34
C GLU A 44 -8.57 20.52 -10.23
N SER A 45 -9.49 19.59 -10.45
CA SER A 45 -10.94 19.80 -10.40
C SER A 45 -11.56 19.69 -8.99
N PHE A 46 -10.78 19.31 -7.98
CA PHE A 46 -11.30 19.20 -6.61
C PHE A 46 -11.71 20.59 -6.08
N GLU A 47 -12.97 20.69 -5.68
CA GLU A 47 -13.55 21.84 -5.01
C GLU A 47 -14.27 21.35 -3.75
N ASP A 48 -13.85 21.82 -2.58
CA ASP A 48 -14.55 21.56 -1.33
C ASP A 48 -15.61 22.65 -1.09
N PRO A 49 -16.92 22.31 -1.03
CA PRO A 49 -17.97 23.29 -0.80
C PRO A 49 -17.84 24.07 0.50
N THR A 50 -17.13 23.51 1.49
CA THR A 50 -16.91 24.18 2.78
C THR A 50 -15.66 25.05 2.83
N GLY A 51 -14.75 24.90 1.86
CA GLY A 51 -13.45 25.57 1.84
C GLY A 51 -12.50 25.14 2.96
N THR A 52 -12.77 24.00 3.61
CA THR A 52 -11.96 23.50 4.74
C THR A 52 -11.00 22.41 4.34
N VAL A 53 -11.28 21.68 3.26
CA VAL A 53 -10.46 20.57 2.78
C VAL A 53 -9.56 21.03 1.64
N ASP A 54 -8.25 20.94 1.84
CA ASP A 54 -7.26 21.18 0.79
C ASP A 54 -7.31 20.13 -0.32
N LYS A 55 -6.84 20.49 -1.51
CA LYS A 55 -6.72 19.55 -2.65
C LYS A 55 -5.77 18.40 -2.34
N PHE A 56 -6.13 17.19 -2.75
CA PHE A 56 -5.32 15.99 -2.59
C PHE A 56 -5.42 15.06 -3.80
N HIS A 57 -4.37 14.27 -4.03
CA HIS A 57 -4.34 13.22 -5.05
C HIS A 57 -5.00 11.94 -4.52
N TYR A 58 -4.77 11.63 -3.25
CA TYR A 58 -5.17 10.35 -2.65
C TYR A 58 -5.94 10.57 -1.33
N GLY A 59 -7.20 10.10 -1.30
CA GLY A 59 -8.00 10.02 -0.07
C GLY A 59 -7.70 8.77 0.77
N THR A 60 -6.95 7.82 0.19
CA THR A 60 -6.39 6.64 0.85
C THR A 60 -4.90 6.86 1.08
N HIS A 61 -4.30 6.07 1.97
CA HIS A 61 -2.89 6.23 2.34
C HIS A 61 -2.07 4.97 2.04
N TYR A 62 -0.78 5.15 1.81
CA TYR A 62 0.13 4.03 1.50
C TYR A 62 0.47 3.14 2.69
N SER A 63 0.20 3.60 3.91
CA SER A 63 0.45 2.88 5.15
C SER A 63 -0.66 3.15 6.17
N ASN A 64 -1.32 2.09 6.64
CA ASN A 64 -2.25 2.13 7.76
C ASN A 64 -2.36 0.75 8.41
N ALA A 65 -2.93 0.69 9.62
CA ALA A 65 -3.06 -0.55 10.38
C ALA A 65 -3.89 -1.62 9.63
N ALA A 66 -4.95 -1.22 8.94
CA ALA A 66 -5.76 -2.12 8.11
C ALA A 66 -4.95 -2.76 6.96
N GLY A 67 -4.03 -2.02 6.35
CA GLY A 67 -3.13 -2.52 5.31
C GLY A 67 -2.12 -3.54 5.84
N VAL A 68 -1.57 -3.30 7.04
CA VAL A 68 -0.69 -4.27 7.71
C VAL A 68 -1.45 -5.57 8.02
N MET A 69 -2.63 -5.46 8.63
CA MET A 69 -3.50 -6.61 8.92
C MET A 69 -3.93 -7.35 7.65
N HIS A 70 -4.21 -6.64 6.56
CA HIS A 70 -4.57 -7.22 5.27
C HIS A 70 -3.45 -8.13 4.73
N TYR A 71 -2.18 -7.68 4.79
CA TYR A 71 -1.06 -8.52 4.38
C TYR A 71 -0.81 -9.68 5.34
N LEU A 72 -0.84 -9.42 6.65
CA LEU A 72 -0.50 -10.40 7.70
C LEU A 72 -1.69 -11.23 8.19
N ILE A 73 -2.78 -11.30 7.43
CA ILE A 73 -4.03 -11.97 7.83
C ILE A 73 -3.85 -13.44 8.24
N ARG A 74 -2.75 -14.09 7.80
CA ARG A 74 -2.40 -15.49 8.12
C ARG A 74 -1.53 -15.66 9.36
N THR A 75 -1.15 -14.57 10.01
CA THR A 75 -0.20 -14.56 11.13
C THR A 75 -0.84 -13.94 12.36
N GLU A 76 -0.82 -14.62 13.50
CA GLU A 76 -1.23 -14.02 14.78
C GLU A 76 -0.16 -13.03 15.29
N PRO A 77 -0.55 -11.93 15.96
CA PRO A 77 -1.91 -11.56 16.38
C PRO A 77 -2.75 -10.84 15.30
N PHE A 78 -2.23 -10.67 14.08
CA PHE A 78 -2.88 -9.87 13.03
C PHE A 78 -4.18 -10.48 12.52
N THR A 79 -4.29 -11.82 12.52
CA THR A 79 -5.55 -12.52 12.25
C THR A 79 -6.63 -12.10 13.25
N THR A 80 -6.33 -12.16 14.55
CA THR A 80 -7.27 -11.73 15.60
C THR A 80 -7.68 -10.27 15.44
N LEU A 81 -6.71 -9.39 15.18
CA LEU A 81 -6.99 -7.96 14.98
C LEU A 81 -7.83 -7.70 13.72
N HIS A 82 -7.59 -8.42 12.63
CA HIS A 82 -8.39 -8.33 11.41
C HIS A 82 -9.84 -8.73 11.67
N ILE A 83 -10.06 -9.84 12.37
CA ILE A 83 -11.40 -10.32 12.73
C ILE A 83 -12.14 -9.30 13.58
N GLN A 84 -11.45 -8.67 14.54
CA GLN A 84 -12.03 -7.59 15.36
C GLN A 84 -12.43 -6.39 14.51
N LEU A 85 -11.55 -5.96 13.59
CA LEU A 85 -11.84 -4.87 12.65
C LEU A 85 -13.04 -5.19 11.74
N GLN A 86 -13.19 -6.45 11.35
CA GLN A 86 -14.23 -6.94 10.43
C GLN A 86 -15.48 -7.48 11.17
N SER A 87 -15.78 -6.96 12.36
CA SER A 87 -17.00 -7.28 13.12
C SER A 87 -17.16 -8.76 13.46
N GLY A 88 -16.06 -9.42 13.82
CA GLY A 88 -16.06 -10.79 14.32
C GLY A 88 -15.96 -11.87 13.24
N ARG A 89 -15.58 -11.53 12.00
CA ARG A 89 -15.38 -12.49 10.89
C ARG A 89 -14.25 -12.08 9.96
N PHE A 90 -13.84 -12.96 9.06
CA PHE A 90 -12.97 -12.58 7.94
C PHE A 90 -13.70 -11.66 6.94
N ASP A 91 -12.92 -10.92 6.15
CA ASP A 91 -13.47 -10.10 5.06
C ASP A 91 -13.91 -11.00 3.90
N CYS A 92 -14.59 -10.45 2.87
CA CYS A 92 -14.88 -11.24 1.68
C CYS A 92 -13.57 -11.68 1.00
N SER A 93 -13.54 -12.94 0.54
CA SER A 93 -12.34 -13.60 0.02
C SER A 93 -11.66 -12.82 -1.11
N ASP A 94 -12.43 -12.19 -2.01
CA ASP A 94 -11.91 -11.40 -3.13
C ASP A 94 -11.18 -10.11 -2.71
N ARG A 95 -11.45 -9.59 -1.50
CA ARG A 95 -10.77 -8.42 -0.93
C ARG A 95 -9.61 -8.78 -0.01
N GLN A 96 -9.47 -10.06 0.34
CA GLN A 96 -8.35 -10.52 1.16
C GLN A 96 -7.08 -10.64 0.31
N PHE A 97 -5.92 -10.51 0.98
CA PHE A 97 -4.64 -10.75 0.34
C PHE A 97 -4.50 -12.25 0.03
N HIS A 98 -4.77 -12.64 -1.21
CA HIS A 98 -4.75 -14.04 -1.64
C HIS A 98 -3.71 -14.31 -2.72
N SER A 99 -3.18 -13.27 -3.39
CA SER A 99 -2.27 -13.41 -4.53
C SER A 99 -1.40 -12.18 -4.67
N VAL A 100 -0.07 -12.37 -4.75
CA VAL A 100 0.88 -11.27 -5.02
C VAL A 100 0.65 -10.68 -6.43
N PRO A 101 0.52 -11.49 -7.49
CA PRO A 101 0.19 -10.97 -8.83
C PRO A 101 -1.13 -10.19 -8.84
N ALA A 102 -2.19 -10.69 -8.20
CA ALA A 102 -3.47 -10.00 -8.14
C ALA A 102 -3.38 -8.69 -7.34
N ALA A 103 -2.63 -8.68 -6.23
CA ALA A 103 -2.41 -7.47 -5.44
C ALA A 103 -1.67 -6.39 -6.24
N TRP A 104 -0.66 -6.75 -7.03
CA TRP A 104 0.00 -5.81 -7.94
C TRP A 104 -0.97 -5.32 -9.03
N GLN A 105 -1.69 -6.23 -9.68
CA GLN A 105 -2.61 -5.90 -10.76
C GLN A 105 -3.73 -4.97 -10.31
N ALA A 106 -4.29 -5.18 -9.11
CA ALA A 106 -5.33 -4.31 -8.55
C ALA A 106 -4.86 -2.84 -8.45
N ARG A 107 -3.59 -2.60 -8.14
CA ARG A 107 -3.00 -1.25 -8.11
C ARG A 107 -2.78 -0.68 -9.50
N MET A 108 -2.51 -1.54 -10.49
CA MET A 108 -2.38 -1.12 -11.89
C MET A 108 -3.73 -0.78 -12.53
N GLU A 109 -4.83 -1.25 -11.96
CA GLU A 109 -6.20 -1.00 -12.45
C GLU A 109 -6.92 0.10 -11.65
N ASN A 110 -6.52 0.33 -10.40
CA ASN A 110 -7.18 1.27 -9.52
C ASN A 110 -6.20 2.31 -8.94
N PRO A 111 -6.26 3.59 -9.39
CA PRO A 111 -5.37 4.65 -8.90
C PRO A 111 -5.61 5.04 -7.44
N VAL A 112 -6.70 4.57 -6.81
CA VAL A 112 -6.97 4.85 -5.39
C VAL A 112 -6.42 3.78 -4.44
N ASP A 113 -5.96 2.62 -4.94
CA ASP A 113 -5.22 1.68 -4.09
C ASP A 113 -3.74 2.01 -4.11
N VAL A 114 -3.33 2.83 -3.14
CA VAL A 114 -1.95 3.33 -3.03
C VAL A 114 -1.14 2.65 -1.94
N LYS A 115 -1.56 1.47 -1.47
CA LYS A 115 -0.83 0.75 -0.41
C LYS A 115 0.57 0.32 -0.87
N GLU A 116 1.59 0.80 -0.18
CA GLU A 116 2.97 0.33 -0.31
C GLU A 116 3.18 -0.99 0.45
N LEU A 117 4.36 -1.59 0.30
CA LEU A 117 4.71 -2.83 0.97
C LEU A 117 5.08 -2.64 2.45
N ILE A 118 4.95 -3.73 3.20
CA ILE A 118 5.46 -3.88 4.57
C ILE A 118 6.84 -4.55 4.57
N PRO A 119 7.68 -4.35 5.61
CA PRO A 119 9.00 -4.98 5.72
C PRO A 119 9.01 -6.50 5.53
N GLU A 120 7.96 -7.19 5.94
CA GLU A 120 7.82 -8.65 5.96
C GLU A 120 7.98 -9.28 4.57
N PHE A 121 7.66 -8.55 3.51
CA PHE A 121 7.93 -8.96 2.12
C PHE A 121 9.41 -9.20 1.79
N PHE A 122 10.33 -8.81 2.68
CA PHE A 122 11.77 -8.92 2.48
C PHE A 122 12.47 -9.85 3.50
N TYR A 123 11.74 -10.42 4.47
CA TYR A 123 12.36 -11.32 5.43
C TYR A 123 11.48 -12.40 6.07
N PHE A 124 10.15 -12.30 6.01
CA PHE A 124 9.26 -13.18 6.75
C PHE A 124 8.46 -14.01 5.75
N PRO A 125 8.83 -15.26 5.43
CA PRO A 125 8.06 -16.10 4.50
C PRO A 125 6.73 -16.62 5.07
N GLU A 126 6.57 -16.67 6.38
CA GLU A 126 5.44 -17.34 7.05
C GLU A 126 4.10 -16.62 6.83
N PHE A 127 4.06 -15.30 6.61
CA PHE A 127 2.80 -14.61 6.29
C PHE A 127 2.16 -15.03 4.95
N LEU A 128 2.93 -15.73 4.10
CA LEU A 128 2.45 -16.24 2.81
C LEU A 128 1.78 -17.62 2.93
N GLU A 129 1.91 -18.29 4.07
CA GLU A 129 1.38 -19.64 4.31
C GLU A 129 0.24 -19.60 5.32
N ASN A 130 -0.85 -20.30 5.04
CA ASN A 130 -1.96 -20.48 5.97
C ASN A 130 -1.67 -21.64 6.94
N GLN A 131 -0.61 -21.49 7.73
CA GLN A 131 -0.15 -22.53 8.68
C GLN A 131 -1.22 -22.94 9.68
N ASN A 132 -2.08 -22.01 10.08
CA ASN A 132 -3.13 -22.23 11.07
C ASN A 132 -4.40 -22.87 10.47
N GLY A 133 -4.44 -23.10 9.15
CA GLY A 133 -5.59 -23.70 8.49
C GLY A 133 -6.86 -22.85 8.58
N PHE A 134 -6.73 -21.52 8.59
CA PHE A 134 -7.87 -20.60 8.66
C PHE A 134 -8.83 -20.81 7.48
N ASP A 135 -10.13 -20.67 7.75
CA ASP A 135 -11.15 -20.64 6.70
C ASP A 135 -11.28 -19.23 6.13
N LEU A 136 -10.55 -18.95 5.06
CA LEU A 136 -10.53 -17.66 4.37
C LEU A 136 -11.60 -17.56 3.27
N GLY A 137 -12.49 -18.56 3.16
CA GLY A 137 -13.57 -18.62 2.18
C GLY A 137 -13.12 -18.99 0.76
N CYS A 138 -13.95 -18.67 -0.23
CA CYS A 138 -13.72 -18.95 -1.64
C CYS A 138 -13.88 -17.68 -2.49
N LEU A 139 -13.08 -17.56 -3.55
CA LEU A 139 -13.21 -16.48 -4.54
C LEU A 139 -14.55 -16.59 -5.28
N GLN A 140 -15.22 -15.46 -5.51
CA GLN A 140 -16.58 -15.47 -6.07
C GLN A 140 -16.65 -16.02 -7.50
N LEU A 141 -15.66 -15.70 -8.33
CA LEU A 141 -15.66 -16.06 -9.75
C LEU A 141 -15.15 -17.48 -10.02
N SER A 142 -14.03 -17.87 -9.39
CA SER A 142 -13.41 -19.18 -9.63
C SER A 142 -13.90 -20.26 -8.67
N ASN A 143 -14.55 -19.88 -7.56
CA ASN A 143 -14.90 -20.76 -6.45
C ASN A 143 -13.68 -21.49 -5.83
N GLU A 144 -12.47 -20.97 -6.08
CA GLU A 144 -11.25 -21.50 -5.50
C GLU A 144 -11.16 -21.11 -4.03
N LYS A 145 -10.78 -22.09 -3.19
CA LYS A 145 -10.58 -21.87 -1.76
C LYS A 145 -9.36 -21.00 -1.53
N VAL A 146 -9.51 -19.96 -0.71
CA VAL A 146 -8.40 -19.12 -0.28
C VAL A 146 -7.63 -19.86 0.83
N GLY A 147 -6.36 -20.12 0.57
CA GLY A 147 -5.42 -20.80 1.47
C GLY A 147 -4.13 -20.02 1.56
N ASP A 148 -3.02 -20.64 1.16
CA ASP A 148 -1.73 -19.97 0.99
C ASP A 148 -1.83 -18.84 -0.05
N VAL A 149 -0.93 -17.87 0.06
CA VAL A 149 -0.84 -16.77 -0.91
C VAL A 149 -0.32 -17.32 -2.22
N VAL A 150 -1.02 -17.03 -3.32
CA VAL A 150 -0.56 -17.34 -4.66
C VAL A 150 0.66 -16.49 -4.99
N LEU A 151 1.78 -17.17 -5.20
CA LEU A 151 3.07 -16.54 -5.52
C LEU A 151 3.23 -16.35 -7.04
N PRO A 152 4.12 -15.44 -7.46
CA PRO A 152 4.54 -15.31 -8.86
C PRO A 152 5.16 -16.60 -9.39
N ARG A 153 5.03 -16.86 -10.69
CA ARG A 153 5.50 -18.12 -11.31
C ARG A 153 7.01 -18.36 -11.16
N TRP A 154 7.79 -17.28 -11.12
CA TRP A 154 9.23 -17.35 -10.91
C TRP A 154 9.65 -17.73 -9.49
N ALA A 155 8.74 -17.72 -8.51
CA ALA A 155 9.03 -18.11 -7.13
C ALA A 155 8.75 -19.59 -6.92
N ARG A 156 9.78 -20.36 -6.57
CA ARG A 156 9.66 -21.82 -6.36
C ARG A 156 9.07 -22.18 -4.99
N SER A 157 9.20 -21.27 -4.03
CA SER A 157 8.62 -21.37 -2.70
C SER A 157 8.47 -19.96 -2.11
N ARG A 158 7.83 -19.85 -0.94
CA ARG A 158 7.76 -18.60 -0.17
C ARG A 158 9.13 -18.09 0.26
N GLU A 159 10.06 -18.98 0.60
CA GLU A 159 11.44 -18.62 0.93
C GLU A 159 12.18 -18.08 -0.31
N ASP A 160 11.99 -18.70 -1.47
CA ASP A 160 12.55 -18.21 -2.74
C ASP A 160 11.95 -16.85 -3.11
N PHE A 161 10.63 -16.66 -2.92
CA PHE A 161 9.98 -15.35 -3.10
C PHE A 161 10.63 -14.26 -2.24
N ILE A 162 10.77 -14.50 -0.93
CA ILE A 162 11.43 -13.57 -0.01
C ILE A 162 12.88 -13.32 -0.40
N HIS A 163 13.62 -14.38 -0.77
CA HIS A 163 15.00 -14.27 -1.20
C HIS A 163 15.14 -13.38 -2.43
N GLN A 164 14.27 -13.54 -3.42
CA GLN A 164 14.28 -12.75 -4.66
C GLN A 164 13.85 -11.30 -4.41
N HIS A 165 12.86 -11.06 -3.54
CA HIS A 165 12.49 -9.71 -3.12
C HIS A 165 13.66 -9.00 -2.40
N ARG A 166 14.37 -9.70 -1.51
CA ARG A 166 15.57 -9.16 -0.85
C ARG A 166 16.69 -8.87 -1.85
N LYS A 167 16.95 -9.80 -2.78
CA LYS A 167 17.95 -9.57 -3.85
C LYS A 167 17.58 -8.39 -4.75
N ALA A 168 16.31 -8.18 -5.03
CA ALA A 168 15.85 -7.02 -5.78
C ALA A 168 16.07 -5.73 -5.00
N LEU A 169 15.73 -5.69 -3.70
CA LEU A 169 15.95 -4.55 -2.82
C LEU A 169 17.43 -4.17 -2.72
N GLU A 170 18.31 -5.16 -2.61
CA GLU A 170 19.78 -4.96 -2.51
C GLU A 170 20.48 -4.87 -3.88
N SER A 171 19.72 -4.71 -4.97
CA SER A 171 20.30 -4.61 -6.31
C SER A 171 20.93 -3.24 -6.57
N GLU A 172 21.86 -3.18 -7.53
CA GLU A 172 22.45 -1.92 -8.00
C GLU A 172 21.39 -0.94 -8.53
N TYR A 173 20.36 -1.47 -9.22
CA TYR A 173 19.25 -0.65 -9.72
C TYR A 173 18.54 0.05 -8.56
N VAL A 174 18.13 -0.71 -7.53
CA VAL A 174 17.44 -0.10 -6.37
C VAL A 174 18.37 0.81 -5.60
N SER A 175 19.63 0.43 -5.40
CA SER A 175 20.62 1.29 -4.73
C SER A 175 20.78 2.64 -5.42
N ALA A 176 20.76 2.67 -6.76
CA ALA A 176 20.83 3.90 -7.54
C ALA A 176 19.56 4.76 -7.46
N HIS A 177 18.39 4.18 -7.22
CA HIS A 177 17.10 4.89 -7.32
C HIS A 177 16.32 5.02 -6.00
N LEU A 178 16.71 4.34 -4.92
CA LEU A 178 15.96 4.30 -3.66
C LEU A 178 15.78 5.69 -3.03
N HIS A 179 16.78 6.57 -3.21
CA HIS A 179 16.73 7.95 -2.74
C HIS A 179 15.55 8.73 -3.33
N GLU A 180 15.11 8.42 -4.56
CA GLU A 180 13.97 9.07 -5.21
C GLU A 180 12.64 8.68 -4.53
N TRP A 181 12.54 7.46 -4.02
CA TRP A 181 11.40 7.03 -3.20
C TRP A 181 11.45 7.65 -1.81
N ILE A 182 12.65 7.76 -1.23
CA ILE A 182 12.85 8.47 0.04
C ILE A 182 12.38 9.93 -0.10
N ASP A 183 12.65 10.60 -1.23
CA ASP A 183 12.15 11.95 -1.49
C ASP A 183 10.63 12.06 -1.42
N LEU A 184 9.91 11.04 -1.89
CA LEU A 184 8.44 10.98 -1.84
C LEU A 184 7.90 10.78 -0.43
N ILE A 185 8.51 9.88 0.33
CA ILE A 185 7.97 9.45 1.63
C ILE A 185 8.46 10.30 2.79
N PHE A 186 9.73 10.72 2.75
CA PHE A 186 10.41 11.41 3.85
C PHE A 186 11.08 12.72 3.43
N GLY A 187 11.40 12.90 2.15
CA GLY A 187 12.14 14.06 1.67
C GLY A 187 11.26 15.18 1.13
N TYR A 188 11.82 15.98 0.22
CA TYR A 188 11.22 17.25 -0.20
C TYR A 188 9.95 17.10 -1.06
N LYS A 189 9.68 15.92 -1.62
CA LYS A 189 8.45 15.64 -2.41
C LYS A 189 7.30 15.12 -1.54
N GLN A 190 7.45 15.09 -0.21
CA GLN A 190 6.37 14.72 0.71
C GLN A 190 5.26 15.79 0.80
N ARG A 191 5.64 17.07 0.71
CA ARG A 191 4.71 18.22 0.86
C ARG A 191 5.05 19.36 -0.11
N GLY A 192 4.15 20.33 -0.22
CA GLY A 192 4.36 21.56 -1.00
C GLY A 192 4.34 21.34 -2.53
N PRO A 193 4.84 22.31 -3.31
CA PRO A 193 4.76 22.27 -4.77
C PRO A 193 5.41 21.03 -5.40
N ALA A 194 6.53 20.56 -4.83
CA ALA A 194 7.21 19.35 -5.31
C ALA A 194 6.35 18.08 -5.14
N ALA A 195 5.54 18.00 -4.07
CA ALA A 195 4.57 16.92 -3.90
C ALA A 195 3.44 17.01 -4.92
N VAL A 196 3.00 18.23 -5.27
CA VAL A 196 1.98 18.43 -6.30
C VAL A 196 2.49 17.96 -7.67
N GLU A 197 3.70 18.38 -8.03
CA GLU A 197 4.35 17.98 -9.29
C GLU A 197 4.58 16.47 -9.38
N ALA A 198 4.93 15.82 -8.27
CA ALA A 198 5.14 14.38 -8.17
C ALA A 198 3.84 13.57 -8.05
N LEU A 199 2.66 14.23 -8.03
CA LEU A 199 1.36 13.61 -7.78
C LEU A 199 1.29 12.86 -6.44
N ASN A 200 1.89 13.41 -5.39
CA ASN A 200 2.15 12.75 -4.10
C ASN A 200 1.50 13.48 -2.91
N VAL A 201 0.27 13.98 -3.09
CA VAL A 201 -0.45 14.72 -2.03
C VAL A 201 -1.56 13.85 -1.46
N PHE A 202 -1.48 13.57 -0.16
CA PHE A 202 -2.45 12.77 0.58
C PHE A 202 -3.50 13.66 1.26
N TYR A 203 -4.54 13.03 1.79
CA TYR A 203 -5.55 13.75 2.56
C TYR A 203 -4.91 14.50 3.74
N TYR A 204 -5.34 15.75 3.98
CA TYR A 204 -4.65 16.68 4.90
C TYR A 204 -4.47 16.12 6.32
N CYS A 205 -5.45 15.36 6.83
CA CYS A 205 -5.41 14.73 8.16
C CYS A 205 -4.28 13.73 8.35
N THR A 206 -3.67 13.24 7.26
CA THR A 206 -2.56 12.29 7.34
C THR A 206 -1.25 12.96 7.73
N TYR A 207 -1.15 14.29 7.62
CA TYR A 207 0.08 15.04 7.88
C TYR A 207 0.16 15.53 9.33
N GLU A 208 1.31 15.33 9.94
CA GLU A 208 1.62 15.91 11.26
C GLU A 208 1.39 17.43 11.26
N GLY A 209 0.74 17.91 12.33
CA GLY A 209 0.43 19.33 12.57
C GLY A 209 -0.76 19.87 11.77
N ALA A 210 -1.41 19.06 10.93
CA ALA A 210 -2.55 19.53 10.12
C ALA A 210 -3.84 19.74 10.94
N VAL A 211 -3.92 19.13 12.12
CA VAL A 211 -5.07 19.20 13.02
C VAL A 211 -4.57 19.39 14.45
N ASP A 212 -5.06 20.42 15.13
CA ASP A 212 -4.93 20.57 16.59
C ASP A 212 -6.17 19.97 17.27
N LEU A 213 -6.04 18.75 17.79
CA LEU A 213 -7.14 18.02 18.43
C LEU A 213 -7.57 18.66 19.76
N ASP A 214 -6.65 19.31 20.46
CA ASP A 214 -6.90 19.95 21.76
C ASP A 214 -7.73 21.23 21.58
N ALA A 215 -7.60 21.89 20.44
CA ALA A 215 -8.41 23.04 20.07
C ALA A 215 -9.87 22.70 19.68
N ILE A 216 -10.20 21.43 19.44
CA ILE A 216 -11.55 21.01 19.04
C ILE A 216 -12.42 20.86 20.30
N ALA A 217 -13.37 21.78 20.50
CA ALA A 217 -14.26 21.74 21.66
C ALA A 217 -15.34 20.63 21.58
N ASP A 218 -15.78 20.28 20.36
CA ASP A 218 -16.80 19.24 20.16
C ASP A 218 -16.18 17.84 20.26
N GLU A 219 -16.56 17.10 21.30
CA GLU A 219 -16.06 15.76 21.60
C GLU A 219 -16.36 14.74 20.49
N THR A 220 -17.49 14.88 19.80
CA THR A 220 -17.89 13.97 18.73
C THR A 220 -17.00 14.18 17.50
N GLN A 221 -16.78 15.44 17.15
CA GLN A 221 -15.89 15.84 16.08
C GLN A 221 -14.44 15.45 16.37
N ARG A 222 -13.97 15.64 17.62
CA ARG A 222 -12.63 15.22 18.03
C ARG A 222 -12.43 13.71 17.85
N LYS A 223 -13.36 12.90 18.38
CA LYS A 223 -13.31 11.44 18.24
C LYS A 223 -13.39 10.96 16.79
N ALA A 224 -14.21 11.62 15.97
CA ALA A 224 -14.28 11.29 14.55
C ALA A 224 -12.93 11.52 13.87
N LEU A 225 -12.25 12.62 14.19
CA LEU A 225 -10.96 12.98 13.60
C LEU A 225 -9.81 12.12 14.10
N GLU A 226 -9.78 11.80 15.40
CA GLU A 226 -8.88 10.79 15.97
C GLU A 226 -9.05 9.44 15.28
N GLY A 227 -10.30 9.03 15.04
CA GLY A 227 -10.62 7.82 14.29
C GLY A 227 -10.08 7.85 12.86
N ILE A 228 -10.19 8.99 12.18
CA ILE A 228 -9.63 9.17 10.83
C ILE A 228 -8.10 9.03 10.86
N ILE A 229 -7.43 9.78 11.73
CA ILE A 229 -5.96 9.80 11.85
C ILE A 229 -5.42 8.41 12.17
N SER A 230 -6.06 7.71 13.12
CA SER A 230 -5.62 6.39 13.57
C SER A 230 -5.80 5.29 12.52
N ASN A 231 -6.87 5.34 11.73
CA ASN A 231 -7.25 4.22 10.86
C ASN A 231 -6.93 4.42 9.37
N PHE A 232 -6.88 5.66 8.89
CA PHE A 232 -6.80 5.94 7.44
C PHE A 232 -5.39 6.28 6.96
N GLY A 233 -4.44 6.45 7.88
CA GLY A 233 -3.01 6.53 7.61
C GLY A 233 -2.37 7.79 8.16
N GLN A 234 -1.07 7.68 8.46
CA GLN A 234 -0.25 8.75 8.98
C GLN A 234 1.01 8.85 8.13
N THR A 235 1.22 10.02 7.53
CA THR A 235 2.44 10.34 6.80
C THR A 235 3.58 10.47 7.82
N PRO A 236 4.73 9.79 7.61
CA PRO A 236 5.89 9.92 8.49
C PRO A 236 6.39 11.37 8.59
N CYS A 237 7.15 11.66 9.65
CA CYS A 237 7.86 12.94 9.74
C CYS A 237 8.80 13.11 8.55
N GLN A 238 8.88 14.34 8.04
CA GLN A 238 9.84 14.71 7.01
C GLN A 238 11.25 14.75 7.61
N LEU A 239 12.26 14.20 6.91
CA LEU A 239 13.65 14.07 7.36
C LEU A 239 14.55 15.18 6.81
#